data_AF-A0A8C5L0M1-F1
#
_entry.id   AF-A0A8C5L0M1-F1
#
_cell.length_a   1.000
_cell.length_b   1.000
_cell.length_c   1.000
_cell.angle_alpha   90.00
_cell.angle_beta   90.00
_cell.angle_gamma   90.00
#
_symmetry.space_group_name_H-M   'P 1'
#
loop_
_entity.id
_entity.type
_entity.pdbx_description
1 polymer ?
#
loop_
_entity_poly.entity_id
_entity_poly.type
_entity_poly.pdbx_seq_one_letter_code
_entity_poly.pdbx_strand_id
1 'polypeptide(L)'
;MAAAALLCVARLLCPPSGLPGTCRAQTRHTHQRASLLSFWELIPMRAEPLRKKKKVDPKKDQAAKDRLKKRIRKLEKASQELIPIEDFITPLRLLDKSRQRSQVELSLEESERRALLLKKWSLYKQQEHEMERDTIRTMVEAQQEALQELKLESPELYTEAIKRDYSLFPFEKEGPYYTPPIYNYQPPEGRYNDITKVYTQVELKR
;
A
#
# COMPACT_ATOMS: atom_id res chain seq x y z
N MET A 1 24.35 1.68 -45.76
CA MET A 1 24.49 2.81 -46.70
C MET A 1 24.12 4.06 -45.91
N ALA A 2 25.04 4.93 -45.46
CA ALA A 2 26.04 5.72 -46.21
C ALA A 2 25.33 6.67 -47.21
N ALA A 3 25.15 7.96 -46.93
CA ALA A 3 26.12 9.10 -46.91
C ALA A 3 26.13 9.85 -48.27
N ALA A 4 26.31 11.19 -48.42
CA ALA A 4 26.38 12.38 -47.54
C ALA A 4 26.05 13.66 -48.40
N ALA A 5 26.08 14.95 -48.01
CA ALA A 5 26.47 15.65 -46.77
C ALA A 5 25.43 16.73 -46.33
N LEU A 6 25.58 18.07 -46.25
CA LEU A 6 26.58 19.10 -46.63
C LEU A 6 26.55 20.35 -45.68
N LEU A 7 27.61 21.15 -45.69
CA LEU A 7 27.77 22.64 -45.51
C LEU A 7 26.77 23.45 -44.62
N CYS A 8 27.16 24.25 -43.61
CA CYS A 8 28.03 25.45 -43.63
C CYS A 8 28.58 25.83 -42.21
N VAL A 9 29.84 26.26 -42.00
CA VAL A 9 30.39 27.66 -41.92
C VAL A 9 29.65 28.59 -40.91
N ALA A 10 30.26 29.32 -39.94
CA ALA A 10 31.58 29.98 -39.80
C ALA A 10 32.17 29.85 -38.35
N ARG A 11 33.49 29.69 -38.10
CA ARG A 11 34.62 30.67 -38.00
C ARG A 11 34.50 31.79 -36.93
N LEU A 12 35.43 31.78 -35.95
CA LEU A 12 36.35 32.86 -35.49
C LEU A 12 37.29 32.26 -34.40
N LEU A 13 38.60 32.07 -34.65
CA LEU A 13 39.75 32.87 -34.15
C LEU A 13 39.71 33.14 -32.61
N CYS A 14 40.52 32.47 -31.77
CA CYS A 14 41.97 32.67 -31.46
C CYS A 14 42.28 33.92 -30.59
N PRO A 15 43.36 33.97 -29.76
CA PRO A 15 44.55 33.08 -29.65
C PRO A 15 44.87 32.58 -28.20
N PRO A 16 45.98 31.82 -27.98
CA PRO A 16 46.42 31.33 -26.66
C PRO A 16 47.70 32.00 -26.12
N SER A 17 48.06 31.77 -24.83
CA SER A 17 49.46 31.68 -24.34
C SER A 17 49.52 31.29 -22.85
N GLY A 18 50.63 30.64 -22.41
CA GLY A 18 50.83 30.20 -21.02
C GLY A 18 51.67 28.91 -20.90
N LEU A 19 52.97 28.99 -21.16
CA LEU A 19 53.91 27.85 -21.14
C LEU A 19 54.47 27.53 -19.72
N PRO A 20 55.05 26.33 -19.48
CA PRO A 20 55.14 25.74 -18.14
C PRO A 20 56.38 26.16 -17.33
N GLY A 21 56.25 26.13 -16.01
CA GLY A 21 57.36 26.25 -15.05
C GLY A 21 57.68 24.94 -14.35
N THR A 22 58.86 24.37 -14.60
CA THR A 22 59.35 23.13 -13.96
C THR A 22 60.14 23.41 -12.69
N CYS A 23 59.72 22.81 -11.57
CA CYS A 23 60.51 22.60 -10.35
C CYS A 23 59.73 21.68 -9.39
N ARG A 24 60.33 20.83 -8.56
CA ARG A 24 61.75 20.51 -8.34
C ARG A 24 61.82 19.10 -7.75
N ALA A 25 62.73 18.25 -8.23
CA ALA A 25 62.99 16.98 -7.55
C ALA A 25 63.58 17.24 -6.15
N GLN A 26 62.93 16.75 -5.10
CA GLN A 26 63.55 16.57 -3.79
C GLN A 26 63.47 15.10 -3.39
N THR A 27 64.50 14.36 -3.79
CA THR A 27 64.97 13.22 -3.01
C THR A 27 65.24 13.69 -1.58
N ARG A 28 64.47 13.17 -0.62
CA ARG A 28 64.88 13.14 0.79
C ARG A 28 64.73 11.70 1.27
N HIS A 29 65.84 11.15 1.75
CA HIS A 29 65.97 9.74 2.08
C HIS A 29 65.23 9.42 3.38
N THR A 30 64.34 8.43 3.34
CA THR A 30 64.02 7.58 4.51
C THR A 30 64.11 6.09 4.18
N HIS A 31 65.04 5.73 3.28
CA HIS A 31 65.64 4.38 3.27
C HIS A 31 66.58 4.23 4.48
N GLN A 32 66.03 4.37 5.68
CA GLN A 32 66.67 3.90 6.91
C GLN A 32 66.05 2.56 7.26
N ARG A 33 66.91 1.57 7.57
CA ARG A 33 66.46 0.30 8.13
C ARG A 33 65.70 0.60 9.42
N ALA A 34 64.43 0.23 9.50
CA ALA A 34 63.71 0.25 10.77
C ALA A 34 64.44 -0.68 11.74
N SER A 35 65.17 -0.09 12.70
CA SER A 35 65.76 -0.84 13.79
C SER A 35 64.64 -1.30 14.73
N LEU A 36 64.89 -2.33 15.54
CA LEU A 36 63.91 -2.75 16.56
C LEU A 36 63.64 -1.64 17.60
N LEU A 37 64.49 -0.60 17.66
CA LEU A 37 64.35 0.56 18.54
C LEU A 37 63.45 1.66 17.94
N SER A 38 63.43 1.85 16.61
CA SER A 38 62.57 2.85 15.94
C SER A 38 61.09 2.44 15.86
N PHE A 39 60.69 1.34 16.53
CA PHE A 39 59.29 0.99 16.71
C PHE A 39 58.51 2.07 17.49
N TRP A 40 59.14 2.67 18.50
CA TRP A 40 58.52 3.72 19.33
C TRP A 40 58.19 5.00 18.55
N GLU A 41 58.97 5.31 17.50
CA GLU A 41 58.75 6.46 16.60
C GLU A 41 57.57 6.25 15.62
N LEU A 42 57.06 5.01 15.51
CA LEU A 42 55.89 4.67 14.70
C LEU A 42 54.58 4.63 15.51
N ILE A 43 54.66 4.80 16.83
CA ILE A 43 53.48 4.88 17.71
C ILE A 43 52.95 6.32 17.65
N PRO A 44 51.75 6.57 17.06
CA PRO A 44 51.29 7.93 16.82
C PRO A 44 51.03 8.65 18.15
N MET A 45 51.87 9.63 18.48
CA MET A 45 51.76 10.36 19.74
C MET A 45 50.52 11.25 19.72
N ARG A 46 49.85 11.44 20.87
CA ARG A 46 48.60 12.23 20.97
C ARG A 46 48.75 13.72 20.59
N ALA A 47 49.98 14.20 20.37
CA ALA A 47 50.30 15.55 19.92
C ALA A 47 50.53 15.66 18.39
N GLU A 48 50.55 14.55 17.64
CA GLU A 48 50.62 14.62 16.17
C GLU A 48 49.35 15.24 15.56
N PRO A 49 49.46 16.07 14.51
CA PRO A 49 48.29 16.63 13.84
C PRO A 49 47.44 15.52 13.20
N LEU A 50 46.24 15.31 13.74
CA LEU A 50 45.37 14.18 13.41
C LEU A 50 45.17 14.03 11.89
N ARG A 51 45.67 12.91 11.33
CA ARG A 51 45.51 12.59 9.90
C ARG A 51 44.02 12.52 9.56
N LYS A 52 43.56 13.40 8.66
CA LYS A 52 42.16 13.49 8.24
C LYS A 52 41.64 12.12 7.76
N LYS A 53 40.61 11.59 8.42
CA LYS A 53 39.95 10.33 8.04
C LYS A 53 39.43 10.46 6.60
N LYS A 54 39.79 9.50 5.73
CA LYS A 54 39.30 9.46 4.35
C LYS A 54 37.79 9.20 4.34
N LYS A 55 37.06 9.83 3.42
CA LYS A 55 35.65 9.50 3.15
C LYS A 55 35.54 8.07 2.59
N VAL A 56 34.36 7.46 2.71
CA VAL A 56 34.08 6.11 2.20
C VAL A 56 34.25 6.07 0.68
N ASP A 57 34.80 4.97 0.16
CA ASP A 57 35.02 4.79 -1.27
C ASP A 57 33.67 4.62 -2.01
N PRO A 58 33.41 5.35 -3.11
CA PRO A 58 32.11 5.31 -3.80
C PRO A 58 31.73 3.92 -4.35
N LYS A 59 32.73 3.04 -4.57
CA LYS A 59 32.50 1.63 -4.94
C LYS A 59 31.83 0.83 -3.82
N LYS A 60 32.08 1.16 -2.55
CA LYS A 60 31.40 0.53 -1.39
C LYS A 60 29.94 0.97 -1.33
N ASP A 61 29.66 2.24 -1.58
CA ASP A 61 28.31 2.81 -1.61
C ASP A 61 27.48 2.23 -2.77
N GLN A 62 28.08 2.08 -3.95
CA GLN A 62 27.47 1.39 -5.10
C GLN A 62 27.14 -0.08 -4.76
N ALA A 63 28.11 -0.83 -4.22
CA ALA A 63 27.89 -2.22 -3.82
C ALA A 63 26.83 -2.37 -2.72
N ALA A 64 26.72 -1.40 -1.79
CA ALA A 64 25.66 -1.36 -0.79
C ALA A 64 24.28 -1.13 -1.42
N LYS A 65 24.16 -0.18 -2.35
CA LYS A 65 22.92 0.09 -3.11
C LYS A 65 22.46 -1.14 -3.89
N ASP A 66 23.37 -1.85 -4.57
CA ASP A 66 22.99 -3.03 -5.36
C ASP A 66 22.68 -4.26 -4.50
N ARG A 67 23.30 -4.40 -3.31
CA ARG A 67 22.86 -5.37 -2.29
C ARG A 67 21.47 -5.06 -1.77
N LEU A 68 21.14 -3.77 -1.56
CA LEU A 68 19.82 -3.35 -1.10
C LEU A 68 18.75 -3.61 -2.16
N LYS A 69 18.98 -3.22 -3.43
CA LYS A 69 18.09 -3.56 -4.57
C LYS A 69 17.83 -5.06 -4.67
N LYS A 70 18.85 -5.91 -4.45
CA LYS A 70 18.71 -7.38 -4.47
C LYS A 70 17.93 -7.96 -3.27
N ARG A 71 17.83 -7.23 -2.15
CA ARG A 71 16.96 -7.59 -1.01
C ARG A 71 15.52 -7.15 -1.25
N ILE A 72 15.33 -5.91 -1.72
CA ILE A 72 14.02 -5.38 -2.11
C ILE A 72 13.36 -6.30 -3.15
N ARG A 73 14.08 -6.66 -4.23
CA ARG A 73 13.65 -7.64 -5.26
C ARG A 73 13.43 -9.09 -4.78
N LYS A 74 13.70 -9.40 -3.51
CA LYS A 74 13.30 -10.66 -2.87
C LYS A 74 12.03 -10.48 -2.05
N LEU A 75 11.94 -9.40 -1.27
CA LEU A 75 10.73 -9.03 -0.52
C LEU A 75 9.54 -8.76 -1.46
N GLU A 76 9.76 -8.04 -2.57
CA GLU A 76 8.78 -7.83 -3.65
C GLU A 76 8.31 -9.13 -4.34
N LYS A 77 9.04 -10.23 -4.16
CA LYS A 77 8.74 -11.56 -4.72
C LYS A 77 8.25 -12.57 -3.68
N ALA A 78 8.28 -12.22 -2.39
CA ALA A 78 7.66 -13.00 -1.35
C ALA A 78 6.15 -12.78 -1.43
N SER A 79 5.37 -13.85 -1.33
CA SER A 79 3.92 -13.75 -1.17
C SER A 79 3.59 -13.08 0.14
N GLN A 80 2.86 -11.97 0.10
CA GLN A 80 2.35 -11.33 1.30
C GLN A 80 1.27 -12.22 1.92
N GLU A 81 1.35 -12.43 3.23
CA GLU A 81 0.29 -13.07 4.00
C GLU A 81 -0.89 -12.10 4.14
N LEU A 82 -2.11 -12.62 4.33
CA LEU A 82 -3.28 -11.79 4.61
C LEU A 82 -3.46 -11.61 6.12
N ILE A 83 -3.95 -10.45 6.54
CA ILE A 83 -4.33 -10.20 7.94
C ILE A 83 -5.48 -11.16 8.30
N PRO A 84 -5.39 -11.93 9.40
CA PRO A 84 -6.43 -12.88 9.77
C PRO A 84 -7.71 -12.16 10.22
N ILE A 85 -8.85 -12.60 9.71
CA ILE A 85 -10.17 -12.13 10.14
C ILE A 85 -10.54 -12.85 11.43
N GLU A 86 -10.51 -12.13 12.55
CA GLU A 86 -10.69 -12.74 13.88
C GLU A 86 -12.06 -13.41 14.06
N ASP A 87 -13.12 -12.81 13.50
CA ASP A 87 -14.50 -13.32 13.63
C ASP A 87 -14.73 -14.67 12.93
N PHE A 88 -13.92 -15.01 11.92
CA PHE A 88 -13.97 -16.30 11.24
C PHE A 88 -13.15 -17.39 11.96
N ILE A 89 -12.26 -17.02 12.88
CA ILE A 89 -11.37 -17.95 13.57
C ILE A 89 -11.93 -18.25 14.96
N THR A 90 -12.59 -19.40 15.11
CA THR A 90 -13.17 -19.82 16.40
C THR A 90 -12.13 -19.74 17.54
N PRO A 91 -12.30 -18.83 18.52
CA PRO A 91 -11.30 -18.66 19.56
C PRO A 91 -11.26 -19.87 20.50
N LEU A 92 -10.06 -20.27 20.92
CA LEU A 92 -9.81 -21.47 21.73
C LEU A 92 -10.69 -21.58 23.01
N ARG A 93 -11.13 -20.44 23.55
CA ARG A 93 -12.06 -20.34 24.70
C ARG A 93 -13.43 -21.00 24.47
N LEU A 94 -13.83 -21.22 23.21
CA LEU A 94 -15.09 -21.88 22.83
C LEU A 94 -14.93 -23.37 22.54
N LEU A 95 -13.70 -23.90 22.48
CA LEU A 95 -13.43 -25.33 22.31
C LEU A 95 -13.56 -26.11 23.64
N ASP A 96 -13.64 -25.40 24.77
CA ASP A 96 -13.86 -25.98 26.09
C ASP A 96 -15.32 -26.43 26.26
N LYS A 97 -15.50 -27.75 26.33
CA LYS A 97 -16.80 -28.41 26.50
C LYS A 97 -17.44 -28.14 27.87
N SER A 98 -16.72 -27.61 28.87
CA SER A 98 -17.31 -27.23 30.16
C SER A 98 -18.46 -26.21 30.03
N ARG A 99 -18.45 -25.43 28.93
CA ARG A 99 -19.44 -24.40 28.62
C ARG A 99 -20.58 -24.89 27.73
N GLN A 100 -20.53 -26.16 27.29
CA GLN A 100 -21.54 -26.73 26.40
C GLN A 100 -22.85 -26.96 27.15
N ARG A 101 -23.91 -26.27 26.73
CA ARG A 101 -25.28 -26.56 27.19
C ARG A 101 -25.73 -27.90 26.61
N SER A 102 -26.47 -28.68 27.40
CA SER A 102 -27.13 -29.90 26.91
C SER A 102 -28.10 -29.55 25.77
N GLN A 103 -28.22 -30.47 24.81
CA GLN A 103 -29.25 -30.37 23.78
C GLN A 103 -30.61 -30.61 24.43
N VAL A 104 -31.61 -29.81 24.03
CA VAL A 104 -32.99 -29.95 24.49
C VAL A 104 -33.78 -30.61 23.36
N GLU A 105 -34.39 -31.76 23.66
CA GLU A 105 -35.30 -32.44 22.76
C GLU A 105 -36.56 -31.58 22.56
N LEU A 106 -37.03 -31.47 21.32
CA LEU A 106 -38.22 -30.69 20.98
C LEU A 106 -39.44 -31.59 20.89
N SER A 107 -40.59 -31.11 21.36
CA SER A 107 -41.86 -31.79 21.09
C SER A 107 -42.17 -31.79 19.58
N LEU A 108 -42.93 -32.80 19.12
CA LEU A 108 -43.36 -32.88 17.72
C LEU A 108 -44.12 -31.62 17.31
N GLU A 109 -45.06 -31.15 18.14
CA GLU A 109 -45.81 -29.90 17.97
C GLU A 109 -44.90 -28.69 17.77
N GLU A 110 -43.83 -28.55 18.56
CA GLU A 110 -42.86 -27.46 18.38
C GLU A 110 -42.09 -27.59 17.07
N SER A 111 -41.68 -28.80 16.69
CA SER A 111 -40.97 -29.04 15.44
C SER A 111 -41.83 -28.72 14.22
N GLU A 112 -43.11 -29.11 14.24
CA GLU A 112 -44.09 -28.82 13.20
C GLU A 112 -44.42 -27.32 13.15
N ARG A 113 -44.62 -26.66 14.30
CA ARG A 113 -44.83 -25.21 14.36
C ARG A 113 -43.66 -24.43 13.75
N ARG A 114 -42.41 -24.86 14.01
CA ARG A 114 -41.20 -24.29 13.41
C ARG A 114 -41.15 -24.55 11.89
N ALA A 115 -41.45 -25.77 11.44
CA ALA A 115 -41.47 -26.12 10.02
C ALA A 115 -42.55 -25.35 9.23
N LEU A 116 -43.75 -25.19 9.79
CA LEU A 116 -44.83 -24.40 9.20
C LEU A 116 -44.50 -22.90 9.16
N LEU A 117 -43.83 -22.37 10.19
CA LEU A 117 -43.34 -20.99 10.20
C LEU A 117 -42.30 -20.77 9.10
N LEU A 118 -41.33 -21.68 8.95
CA LEU A 118 -40.31 -21.58 7.91
C LEU A 118 -40.89 -21.65 6.49
N LYS A 119 -41.89 -22.51 6.25
CA LYS A 119 -42.62 -22.57 4.96
C LYS A 119 -43.35 -21.26 4.64
N LYS A 120 -43.96 -20.61 5.64
CA LYS A 120 -44.58 -19.28 5.48
C LYS A 120 -43.54 -18.20 5.22
N TRP A 121 -42.41 -18.25 5.93
CA TRP A 121 -41.30 -17.30 5.76
C TRP A 121 -40.62 -17.40 4.40
N SER A 122 -40.41 -18.59 3.85
CA SER A 122 -39.84 -18.76 2.51
C SER A 122 -40.77 -18.22 1.43
N LEU A 123 -42.08 -18.42 1.55
CA LEU A 123 -43.08 -17.86 0.63
C LEU A 123 -43.13 -16.32 0.73
N TYR A 124 -43.10 -15.77 1.94
CA TYR A 124 -43.06 -14.32 2.17
C TYR A 124 -41.80 -13.68 1.57
N LYS A 125 -40.61 -14.26 1.82
CA LYS A 125 -39.35 -13.76 1.26
C LYS A 125 -39.25 -13.93 -0.26
N GLN A 126 -39.91 -14.95 -0.85
CA GLN A 126 -40.08 -15.04 -2.29
C GLN A 126 -40.92 -13.87 -2.83
N GLN A 127 -42.06 -13.56 -2.19
CA GLN A 127 -42.92 -12.46 -2.62
C GLN A 127 -42.24 -11.09 -2.52
N GLU A 128 -41.51 -10.81 -1.43
CA GLU A 128 -40.68 -9.59 -1.33
C GLU A 128 -39.67 -9.51 -2.49
N HIS A 129 -38.93 -10.59 -2.76
CA HIS A 129 -37.93 -10.62 -3.83
C HIS A 129 -38.54 -10.47 -5.23
N GLU A 130 -39.73 -11.04 -5.48
CA GLU A 130 -40.46 -10.86 -6.74
C GLU A 130 -40.87 -9.40 -6.94
N MET A 131 -41.37 -8.74 -5.89
CA MET A 131 -41.69 -7.31 -5.92
C MET A 131 -40.45 -6.40 -6.09
N GLU A 132 -39.34 -6.71 -5.40
CA GLU A 132 -38.05 -6.00 -5.59
C GLU A 132 -37.54 -6.15 -7.03
N ARG A 133 -37.55 -7.37 -7.58
CA ARG A 133 -37.11 -7.64 -8.95
C ARG A 133 -37.97 -6.91 -9.98
N ASP A 134 -39.29 -6.92 -9.80
CA ASP A 134 -40.20 -6.35 -10.78
C ASP A 134 -40.28 -4.81 -10.68
N THR A 135 -40.00 -4.21 -9.50
CA THR A 135 -39.76 -2.75 -9.38
C THR A 135 -38.41 -2.32 -9.97
N ILE A 136 -37.34 -3.11 -9.79
CA ILE A 136 -36.08 -2.86 -10.49
C ILE A 136 -36.27 -2.95 -12.02
N ARG A 137 -37.08 -3.90 -12.51
CA ARG A 137 -37.40 -4.01 -13.94
C ARG A 137 -38.07 -2.73 -14.46
N THR A 138 -39.16 -2.27 -13.86
CA THR A 138 -39.89 -1.10 -14.35
C THR A 138 -39.08 0.20 -14.26
N MET A 139 -38.23 0.35 -13.25
CA MET A 139 -37.28 1.47 -13.18
C MET A 139 -36.26 1.45 -14.34
N VAL A 140 -35.75 0.27 -14.71
CA VAL A 140 -34.80 0.11 -15.82
C VAL A 140 -35.48 0.25 -17.19
N GLU A 141 -36.71 -0.22 -17.35
CA GLU A 141 -37.51 -0.04 -18.57
C GLU A 141 -37.82 1.44 -18.80
N ALA A 142 -38.35 2.16 -17.80
CA ALA A 142 -38.61 3.59 -17.88
C ALA A 142 -37.32 4.42 -18.15
N GLN A 143 -36.18 4.02 -17.58
CA GLN A 143 -34.88 4.66 -17.89
C GLN A 143 -34.47 4.45 -19.35
N GLN A 144 -34.73 3.27 -19.92
CA GLN A 144 -34.41 2.97 -21.33
C GLN A 144 -35.36 3.68 -22.31
N GLU A 145 -36.64 3.83 -21.96
CA GLU A 145 -37.61 4.58 -22.76
C GLU A 145 -37.25 6.07 -22.79
N ALA A 146 -37.03 6.70 -21.62
CA ALA A 146 -36.62 8.11 -21.54
C ALA A 146 -35.30 8.40 -22.30
N LEU A 147 -34.34 7.46 -22.29
CA LEU A 147 -33.10 7.60 -23.06
C LEU A 147 -33.29 7.38 -24.58
N GLN A 148 -34.35 6.70 -25.02
CA GLN A 148 -34.71 6.61 -26.43
C GLN A 148 -35.41 7.87 -26.91
N GLU A 149 -36.35 8.42 -26.13
CA GLU A 149 -37.03 9.68 -26.42
C GLU A 149 -36.03 10.85 -26.46
N LEU A 150 -35.18 11.01 -25.44
CA LEU A 150 -34.13 12.03 -25.40
C LEU A 150 -33.21 12.00 -26.63
N LYS A 151 -32.94 10.82 -27.18
CA LYS A 151 -32.10 10.62 -28.37
C LYS A 151 -32.80 11.09 -29.66
N LEU A 152 -34.12 10.99 -29.73
CA LEU A 152 -34.91 11.48 -30.86
C LEU A 152 -35.08 13.00 -30.81
N GLU A 153 -35.20 13.57 -29.61
CA GLU A 153 -35.33 15.02 -29.41
C GLU A 153 -33.98 15.77 -29.53
N SER A 154 -32.92 15.26 -28.88
CA SER A 154 -31.64 15.98 -28.76
C SER A 154 -30.42 15.03 -28.63
N PRO A 155 -29.69 14.77 -29.74
CA PRO A 155 -28.55 13.84 -29.70
C PRO A 155 -27.40 14.36 -28.82
N GLU A 156 -27.25 15.67 -28.65
CA GLU A 156 -26.21 16.27 -27.81
C GLU A 156 -26.41 15.92 -26.33
N LEU A 157 -27.62 16.15 -25.78
CA LEU A 157 -27.94 15.82 -24.38
C LEU A 157 -27.85 14.31 -24.13
N TYR A 158 -28.24 13.48 -25.10
CA TYR A 158 -28.03 12.03 -25.04
C TYR A 158 -26.55 11.64 -24.92
N THR A 159 -25.63 12.35 -25.61
CA THR A 159 -24.18 12.09 -25.47
C THR A 159 -23.59 12.56 -24.14
N GLU A 160 -24.20 13.54 -23.47
CA GLU A 160 -23.83 13.92 -22.10
C GLU A 160 -24.40 12.94 -21.07
N ALA A 161 -25.69 12.59 -21.16
CA ALA A 161 -26.40 11.73 -20.21
C ALA A 161 -25.89 10.28 -20.12
N ILE A 162 -25.13 9.82 -21.12
CA ILE A 162 -24.47 8.49 -21.14
C ILE A 162 -23.09 8.50 -20.46
N LYS A 163 -22.52 9.68 -20.17
CA LYS A 163 -21.24 9.79 -19.46
C LYS A 163 -21.41 9.33 -18.00
N ARG A 164 -20.31 8.84 -17.42
CA ARG A 164 -20.30 8.39 -16.02
C ARG A 164 -19.89 9.54 -15.11
N ASP A 165 -20.72 9.81 -14.11
CA ASP A 165 -20.42 10.79 -13.08
C ASP A 165 -19.29 10.29 -12.16
N TYR A 166 -18.10 10.82 -12.37
CA TYR A 166 -16.92 10.50 -11.55
C TYR A 166 -17.07 10.94 -10.08
N SER A 167 -18.02 11.83 -9.78
CA SER A 167 -18.39 12.26 -8.42
C SER A 167 -19.19 11.23 -7.63
N LEU A 168 -19.66 10.14 -8.24
CA LEU A 168 -20.38 9.06 -7.55
C LEU A 168 -19.47 8.18 -6.67
N PHE A 169 -18.15 8.32 -6.75
CA PHE A 169 -17.20 7.52 -5.96
C PHE A 169 -16.17 8.43 -5.24
N PRO A 170 -15.95 8.26 -3.93
CA PRO A 170 -16.61 7.31 -3.02
C PRO A 170 -18.04 7.70 -2.66
N PHE A 171 -18.95 6.72 -2.64
CA PHE A 171 -20.30 6.87 -2.10
C PHE A 171 -20.36 6.28 -0.69
N GLU A 172 -20.76 7.09 0.29
CA GLU A 172 -20.91 6.68 1.68
C GLU A 172 -22.34 6.89 2.14
N LYS A 173 -22.92 5.89 2.81
CA LYS A 173 -24.28 5.94 3.33
C LYS A 173 -24.43 5.11 4.59
N GLU A 174 -24.72 5.76 5.71
CA GLU A 174 -25.13 5.10 6.94
C GLU A 174 -26.52 4.45 6.80
N GLY A 175 -26.70 3.31 7.48
CA GLY A 175 -27.98 2.62 7.59
C GLY A 175 -28.98 3.33 8.52
N PRO A 176 -30.25 2.91 8.53
CA PRO A 176 -31.27 3.51 9.40
C PRO A 176 -31.03 3.16 10.89
N TYR A 177 -31.17 4.15 11.75
CA TYR A 177 -31.17 3.98 13.20
C TYR A 177 -32.56 3.55 13.72
N TYR A 178 -32.60 2.78 14.81
CA TYR A 178 -33.86 2.32 15.43
C TYR A 178 -34.70 3.49 16.00
N THR A 179 -34.03 4.54 16.46
CA THR A 179 -34.65 5.80 16.92
C THR A 179 -33.86 7.00 16.36
N PRO A 180 -34.52 8.11 15.99
CA PRO A 180 -33.83 9.32 15.54
C PRO A 180 -33.04 10.00 16.68
N PRO A 181 -32.05 10.87 16.37
CA PRO A 181 -31.31 11.63 17.37
C PRO A 181 -32.19 12.53 18.24
N ILE A 182 -31.86 12.64 19.53
CA ILE A 182 -32.52 13.53 20.48
C ILE A 182 -31.82 14.91 20.46
N TYR A 183 -32.59 15.98 20.26
CA TYR A 183 -32.06 17.35 20.26
C TYR A 183 -31.46 17.72 21.62
N ASN A 184 -30.31 18.40 21.60
CA ASN A 184 -29.53 18.80 22.79
C ASN A 184 -29.15 17.67 23.77
N TYR A 185 -29.09 16.41 23.32
CA TYR A 185 -28.55 15.32 24.15
C TYR A 185 -27.05 15.55 24.44
N GLN A 186 -26.69 15.56 25.73
CA GLN A 186 -25.30 15.66 26.19
C GLN A 186 -24.80 14.26 26.61
N PRO A 187 -23.92 13.62 25.83
CA PRO A 187 -23.33 12.33 26.20
C PRO A 187 -22.33 12.50 27.36
N PRO A 188 -22.12 11.46 28.18
CA PRO A 188 -21.08 11.47 29.21
C PRO A 188 -19.67 11.44 28.60
N GLU A 189 -18.70 12.02 29.30
CA GLU A 189 -17.29 11.99 28.88
C GLU A 189 -16.71 10.57 28.92
N GLY A 190 -15.80 10.27 27.99
CA GLY A 190 -15.11 8.99 27.88
C GLY A 190 -13.82 9.10 27.07
N ARG A 191 -13.08 7.98 26.97
CA ARG A 191 -11.85 7.89 26.18
C ARG A 191 -11.91 6.67 25.26
N TYR A 192 -11.65 6.89 23.97
CA TYR A 192 -11.48 5.81 23.00
C TYR A 192 -10.00 5.41 22.95
N ASN A 193 -9.73 4.14 23.23
CA ASN A 193 -8.40 3.54 23.07
C ASN A 193 -8.52 2.44 22.00
N ASP A 194 -7.81 2.57 20.89
CA ASP A 194 -7.72 1.48 19.91
C ASP A 194 -6.93 0.30 20.50
N ILE A 195 -7.46 -0.90 20.31
CA ILE A 195 -6.89 -2.19 20.76
C ILE A 195 -6.79 -3.20 19.60
N THR A 196 -6.98 -2.75 18.36
CA THR A 196 -6.83 -3.55 17.14
C THR A 196 -5.43 -4.16 17.07
N LYS A 197 -5.35 -5.48 16.83
CA LYS A 197 -4.08 -6.19 16.79
C LYS A 197 -3.35 -5.91 15.48
N VAL A 198 -2.13 -5.37 15.57
CA VAL A 198 -1.26 -5.15 14.40
C VAL A 198 -0.52 -6.43 14.06
N TYR A 199 -0.91 -7.06 12.95
CA TYR A 199 -0.27 -8.26 12.42
C TYR A 199 0.90 -7.90 11.50
N THR A 200 2.13 -8.26 11.88
CA THR A 200 3.34 -7.94 11.13
C THR A 200 4.00 -9.17 10.51
N GLN A 201 4.19 -9.16 9.19
CA GLN A 201 4.98 -10.16 8.47
C GLN A 201 6.47 -9.92 8.70
N VAL A 202 7.04 -10.66 9.64
CA VAL A 202 8.49 -10.81 9.78
C VAL A 202 8.87 -12.11 9.08
N GLU A 203 9.80 -12.07 8.11
CA GLU A 203 10.30 -13.27 7.43
C GLU A 203 10.70 -14.34 8.47
N LEU A 204 9.93 -15.44 8.54
CA LEU A 204 10.26 -16.60 9.37
C LEU A 204 11.48 -17.30 8.76
N LYS A 205 12.66 -16.86 9.20
CA LYS A 205 13.97 -17.44 8.85
C LYS A 205 14.05 -18.87 9.37
N ARG A 206 13.70 -19.81 8.48
CA ARG A 206 14.19 -21.20 8.51
C ARG A 206 15.65 -21.23 8.06
#